data_AF-A0A166FEV6-F1
#
_entry.id   AF-A0A166FEV6-F1
#
_cell.length_a   1.000
_cell.length_b   1.000
_cell.length_c   1.000
_cell.angle_alpha   90.00
_cell.angle_beta   90.00
_cell.angle_gamma   90.00
#
_symmetry.space_group_name_H-M   'P 1'
#
loop_
_entity.id
_entity.type
_entity.pdbx_description
1 polymer ?
#
loop_
_entity_poly.entity_id
_entity_poly.type
_entity_poly.pdbx_seq_one_letter_code
_entity_poly.pdbx_strand_id
1 'polypeptide(L)'
;MAQHAIHPPFTLLSTTPRNPIIAQRKFQRHYCIPSDLADMQIKDPVVLLDKLNNILGTDYSFHSTPALKDIMLDCISRGYDLGMAYGMLRRWWSPLLPDILSRLELLENEDRARREAAVVDGLIEDVRMPPRRLWDLYSNRVLPFRAAGMSWLPNYPTFPRENIGAVSHAWMSPGKRVDKDTPINGHQWPVPIPQDIELDDLRIELLNLVSQPLGFSGKCTEYVWLDVLCLRQKGGPLEEQLLAKEWEIDVPTIGTIYQHCSYTVLYLNGLGRPFEENDLNDARHWCNRAWTVQEWCCGARNRFDGWKPVLGGITEQSPRFDISYQYARGYTDFTKRLEVRMDRPEASQKNIIEAAAMMSKRQAERDVDRLAGLAYLACGETQPVFDTGKLVDDAWLPFIDCMTPEKRGQLFFCFPFPGDRDYEWAPSWSQL
;
A
#
# COMPACT_ATOMS: atom_id res chain seq x y z
N MET A 1 -25.82 -9.05 31.50
CA MET A 1 -25.16 -9.70 30.35
C MET A 1 -26.17 -9.72 29.21
N ALA A 2 -26.14 -8.70 28.35
CA ALA A 2 -26.97 -8.70 27.15
C ALA A 2 -26.37 -9.73 26.18
N GLN A 3 -27.18 -10.68 25.72
CA GLN A 3 -26.81 -11.58 24.64
C GLN A 3 -26.66 -10.72 23.38
N HIS A 4 -25.43 -10.43 22.95
CA HIS A 4 -25.20 -9.84 21.63
C HIS A 4 -25.78 -10.79 20.59
N ALA A 5 -26.84 -10.37 19.90
CA ALA A 5 -27.35 -11.11 18.76
C ALA A 5 -26.25 -11.14 17.69
N ILE A 6 -25.67 -12.31 17.44
CA ILE A 6 -24.66 -12.48 16.39
C ILE A 6 -25.40 -12.32 15.05
N HIS A 7 -25.29 -11.14 14.45
CA HIS A 7 -25.86 -10.87 13.12
C HIS A 7 -25.27 -11.83 12.08
N PRO A 8 -26.05 -12.28 11.09
CA PRO A 8 -25.55 -13.19 10.07
C PRO A 8 -24.35 -12.57 9.32
N PRO A 9 -23.38 -13.39 8.89
CA PRO A 9 -22.25 -12.89 8.13
C PRO A 9 -22.71 -12.39 6.76
N PHE A 10 -22.08 -11.33 6.27
CA PHE A 10 -22.26 -10.84 4.92
C PHE A 10 -21.56 -11.78 3.93
N THR A 11 -22.13 -11.94 2.74
CA THR A 11 -21.54 -12.70 1.64
C THR A 11 -21.26 -11.77 0.48
N LEU A 12 -20.00 -11.72 0.06
CA LEU A 12 -19.56 -11.05 -1.16
C LEU A 12 -19.43 -12.10 -2.26
N LEU A 13 -19.91 -11.80 -3.46
CA LEU A 13 -19.85 -12.68 -4.62
C LEU A 13 -19.25 -11.91 -5.78
N SER A 14 -18.40 -12.58 -6.55
CA SER A 14 -17.89 -12.04 -7.81
C SER A 14 -19.06 -11.72 -8.73
N THR A 15 -19.06 -10.51 -9.30
CA THR A 15 -20.04 -10.14 -10.33
C THR A 15 -19.57 -10.54 -11.73
N THR A 16 -18.28 -10.80 -11.89
CA THR A 16 -17.69 -11.27 -13.15
C THR A 16 -18.14 -12.69 -13.50
N PRO A 17 -18.84 -12.89 -14.64
CA PRO A 17 -19.24 -14.22 -15.10
C PRO A 17 -18.02 -15.09 -15.41
N ARG A 18 -18.03 -16.34 -14.92
CA ARG A 18 -16.94 -17.31 -15.12
C ARG A 18 -15.57 -16.80 -14.66
N ASN A 19 -15.53 -16.04 -13.55
CA ASN A 19 -14.28 -15.57 -12.98
C ASN A 19 -13.29 -16.75 -12.76
N PRO A 20 -12.17 -16.79 -13.51
CA PRO A 20 -11.25 -17.93 -13.48
C PRO A 20 -10.42 -17.95 -12.19
N ILE A 21 -10.30 -16.81 -11.50
CA ILE A 21 -9.50 -16.67 -10.29
C ILE A 21 -10.27 -17.22 -9.11
N ILE A 22 -9.74 -18.27 -8.48
CA ILE A 22 -10.45 -19.07 -7.48
C ILE A 22 -10.80 -18.20 -6.26
N ALA A 23 -9.84 -17.39 -5.80
CA ALA A 23 -9.98 -16.55 -4.61
C ALA A 23 -10.88 -15.33 -4.83
N GLN A 24 -11.29 -14.99 -6.05
CA GLN A 24 -12.20 -13.88 -6.33
C GLN A 24 -13.68 -14.27 -6.23
N ARG A 25 -14.02 -15.56 -6.21
CA ARG A 25 -15.39 -16.03 -6.43
C ARG A 25 -16.37 -15.67 -5.31
N LYS A 26 -15.94 -15.80 -4.05
CA LYS A 26 -16.79 -15.59 -2.87
C LYS A 26 -15.96 -15.30 -1.63
N PHE A 27 -16.47 -14.43 -0.76
CA PHE A 27 -16.00 -14.28 0.61
C PHE A 27 -17.19 -14.15 1.57
N GLN A 28 -17.09 -14.67 2.79
CA GLN A 28 -18.17 -14.57 3.77
C GLN A 28 -17.62 -14.29 5.16
N ARG A 29 -18.09 -13.19 5.77
CA ARG A 29 -17.66 -12.80 7.12
C ARG A 29 -18.61 -11.81 7.78
N HIS A 30 -18.63 -11.82 9.11
CA HIS A 30 -19.24 -10.74 9.89
C HIS A 30 -18.51 -9.41 9.61
N TYR A 31 -19.23 -8.30 9.69
CA TYR A 31 -18.67 -6.94 9.59
C TYR A 31 -18.12 -6.54 8.20
N CYS A 32 -17.99 -7.46 7.24
CA CYS A 32 -17.52 -7.15 5.90
C CYS A 32 -18.70 -6.76 4.99
N ILE A 33 -19.06 -5.47 4.93
CA ILE A 33 -20.27 -5.00 4.25
C ILE A 33 -20.13 -5.05 2.71
N PRO A 34 -21.19 -5.39 1.96
CA PRO A 34 -21.18 -5.33 0.50
C PRO A 34 -21.15 -3.88 -0.01
N SER A 35 -20.68 -3.69 -1.25
CA SER A 35 -20.51 -2.36 -1.86
C SER A 35 -21.82 -1.58 -1.92
N ASP A 36 -22.93 -2.21 -2.33
CA ASP A 36 -24.25 -1.56 -2.34
C ASP A 36 -24.67 -1.00 -0.97
N LEU A 37 -24.27 -1.67 0.12
CA LEU A 37 -24.54 -1.20 1.49
C LEU A 37 -23.58 -0.06 1.84
N ALA A 38 -22.30 -0.18 1.50
CA ALA A 38 -21.29 0.85 1.75
C ALA A 38 -21.58 2.16 1.00
N ASP A 39 -22.06 2.07 -0.24
CA ASP A 39 -22.31 3.21 -1.14
C ASP A 39 -23.57 4.01 -0.78
N MET A 40 -24.36 3.57 0.21
CA MET A 40 -25.55 4.29 0.62
C MET A 40 -25.22 5.65 1.25
N GLN A 41 -25.78 6.69 0.65
CA GLN A 41 -25.81 8.04 1.20
C GLN A 41 -26.96 8.19 2.20
N ILE A 42 -26.65 8.40 3.47
CA ILE A 42 -27.63 8.53 4.55
C ILE A 42 -27.55 9.95 5.12
N LYS A 43 -28.66 10.68 5.07
CA LYS A 43 -28.75 12.08 5.53
C LYS A 43 -29.45 12.24 6.89
N ASP A 44 -30.01 11.16 7.42
CA ASP A 44 -30.71 11.15 8.71
C ASP A 44 -29.81 10.48 9.76
N PRO A 45 -29.47 11.16 10.86
CA PRO A 45 -28.58 10.62 11.89
C PRO A 45 -29.18 9.40 12.63
N VAL A 46 -30.51 9.33 12.77
CA VAL A 46 -31.19 8.16 13.37
C VAL A 46 -31.01 6.95 12.46
N VAL A 47 -31.25 7.13 11.15
CA VAL A 47 -31.09 6.04 10.17
C VAL A 47 -29.63 5.57 10.07
N LEU A 48 -28.67 6.50 10.14
CA LEU A 48 -27.25 6.16 10.12
C LEU A 48 -26.87 5.33 11.35
N LEU A 49 -27.28 5.76 12.55
CA LEU A 49 -27.06 5.02 13.78
C LEU A 49 -27.70 3.63 13.73
N ASP A 50 -28.94 3.52 13.26
CA ASP A 50 -29.64 2.24 13.13
C ASP A 50 -28.92 1.26 12.20
N LYS A 51 -28.37 1.75 11.08
CA LYS A 51 -27.56 0.93 10.17
C LYS A 51 -26.25 0.48 10.81
N LEU A 52 -25.53 1.37 11.48
CA LEU A 52 -24.29 1.02 12.17
C LEU A 52 -24.53 0.01 13.30
N ASN A 53 -25.58 0.22 14.10
CA ASN A 53 -26.05 -0.71 15.13
C ASN A 53 -26.33 -2.10 14.55
N ASN A 54 -27.05 -2.16 13.42
CA ASN A 54 -27.36 -3.42 12.74
C ASN A 54 -26.08 -4.14 12.24
N ILE A 55 -25.13 -3.41 11.66
CA ILE A 55 -23.87 -3.99 11.17
C ILE A 55 -23.01 -4.48 12.34
N LEU A 56 -22.95 -3.73 13.43
CA LEU A 56 -22.03 -3.94 14.56
C LEU A 56 -22.64 -4.76 15.72
N GLY A 57 -23.93 -5.10 15.65
CA GLY A 57 -24.62 -5.88 16.68
C GLY A 57 -24.77 -5.14 18.01
N THR A 58 -25.05 -3.83 17.93
CA THR A 58 -25.28 -2.96 19.09
C THR A 58 -26.68 -2.36 19.05
N ASP A 59 -27.12 -1.79 20.18
CA ASP A 59 -28.44 -1.21 20.40
C ASP A 59 -28.35 0.22 20.94
N TYR A 60 -27.30 0.95 20.55
CA TYR A 60 -27.08 2.32 21.02
C TYR A 60 -28.22 3.23 20.60
N SER A 61 -28.55 4.20 21.45
CA SER A 61 -29.54 5.23 21.17
C SER A 61 -28.98 6.60 21.55
N PHE A 62 -29.53 7.68 20.98
CA PHE A 62 -29.15 9.03 21.41
C PHE A 62 -29.58 9.36 22.85
N HIS A 63 -30.48 8.58 23.44
CA HIS A 63 -30.86 8.73 24.84
C HIS A 63 -29.83 8.11 25.78
N SER A 64 -29.38 6.88 25.50
CA SER A 64 -28.37 6.19 26.29
C SER A 64 -26.96 6.75 26.04
N THR A 65 -26.71 7.25 24.83
CA THR A 65 -25.40 7.72 24.39
C THR A 65 -25.54 9.02 23.57
N PRO A 66 -25.69 10.19 24.23
CA PRO A 66 -25.94 11.47 23.55
C PRO A 66 -24.86 11.88 22.54
N ALA A 67 -23.59 11.57 22.81
CA ALA A 67 -22.45 11.91 21.95
C ALA A 67 -22.58 11.34 20.51
N LEU A 68 -23.29 10.22 20.33
CA LEU A 68 -23.51 9.65 18.99
C LEU A 68 -24.26 10.58 18.07
N LYS A 69 -25.12 11.46 18.60
CA LYS A 69 -25.87 12.40 17.75
C LYS A 69 -24.92 13.33 17.00
N ASP A 70 -23.96 13.90 17.71
CA ASP A 70 -22.97 14.81 17.11
C ASP A 70 -22.02 14.05 16.17
N ILE A 71 -21.65 12.80 16.51
CA ILE A 71 -20.82 11.94 15.65
C ILE A 71 -21.54 11.63 14.32
N MET A 72 -22.82 11.26 14.36
CA MET A 72 -23.59 10.99 13.15
C MET A 72 -23.75 12.25 12.30
N LEU A 73 -24.02 13.40 12.93
CA LEU A 73 -24.13 14.68 12.25
C LEU A 73 -22.80 15.12 11.62
N ASP A 74 -21.66 14.90 12.28
CA ASP A 74 -20.34 15.18 11.72
C ASP A 74 -20.10 14.33 10.45
N CYS A 75 -20.36 13.01 10.52
CA CYS A 75 -20.24 12.12 9.35
C CYS A 75 -21.08 12.61 8.16
N ILE A 76 -22.34 12.98 8.43
CA ILE A 76 -23.26 13.51 7.40
C ILE A 76 -22.74 14.83 6.84
N SER A 77 -22.27 15.74 7.69
CA SER A 77 -21.76 17.05 7.28
C SER A 77 -20.51 16.96 6.40
N ARG A 78 -19.68 15.93 6.63
CA ARG A 78 -18.50 15.60 5.81
C ARG A 78 -18.84 14.87 4.51
N GLY A 79 -20.12 14.57 4.28
CA GLY A 79 -20.59 13.86 3.08
C GLY A 79 -20.21 12.38 3.06
N TYR A 80 -19.98 11.76 4.23
CA TYR A 80 -19.65 10.34 4.30
C TYR A 80 -20.84 9.48 3.88
N ASP A 81 -20.59 8.55 2.97
CA ASP A 81 -21.47 7.40 2.80
C ASP A 81 -21.39 6.45 4.00
N LEU A 82 -22.27 5.45 4.04
CA LEU A 82 -22.29 4.48 5.12
C LEU A 82 -20.96 3.74 5.26
N GLY A 83 -20.28 3.41 4.15
CA GLY A 83 -18.99 2.75 4.16
C GLY A 83 -17.93 3.57 4.88
N MET A 84 -17.82 4.85 4.56
CA MET A 84 -16.84 5.75 5.16
C MET A 84 -17.15 5.97 6.65
N ALA A 85 -18.40 6.23 7.01
CA ALA A 85 -18.80 6.36 8.41
C ALA A 85 -18.52 5.07 9.20
N TYR A 86 -18.86 3.91 8.62
CA TYR A 86 -18.59 2.61 9.20
C TYR A 86 -17.09 2.37 9.40
N GLY A 87 -16.26 2.60 8.38
CA GLY A 87 -14.80 2.41 8.45
C GLY A 87 -14.14 3.31 9.49
N MET A 88 -14.51 4.60 9.52
CA MET A 88 -13.97 5.58 10.48
C MET A 88 -14.32 5.24 11.94
N LEU A 89 -15.51 4.68 12.19
CA LEU A 89 -16.03 4.48 13.55
C LEU A 89 -15.85 3.06 14.08
N ARG A 90 -15.74 2.04 13.21
CA ARG A 90 -15.73 0.61 13.58
C ARG A 90 -14.74 0.27 14.70
N ARG A 91 -13.51 0.79 14.61
CA ARG A 91 -12.44 0.50 15.59
C ARG A 91 -12.70 1.08 16.97
N TRP A 92 -13.57 2.09 17.04
CA TRP A 92 -13.85 2.89 18.22
C TRP A 92 -15.27 2.65 18.74
N TRP A 93 -16.01 1.72 18.12
CA TRP A 93 -17.43 1.51 18.42
C TRP A 93 -17.65 0.76 19.73
N SER A 94 -16.72 -0.12 20.13
CA SER A 94 -16.79 -0.86 21.39
C SER A 94 -15.39 -1.11 21.99
N PRO A 95 -15.04 -0.46 23.12
CA PRO A 95 -15.87 0.49 23.86
C PRO A 95 -16.00 1.83 23.11
N LEU A 96 -17.23 2.37 23.05
CA LEU A 96 -17.47 3.67 22.45
C LEU A 96 -16.79 4.77 23.26
N LEU A 97 -15.96 5.57 22.60
CA LEU A 97 -15.30 6.73 23.19
C LEU A 97 -16.15 7.99 22.98
N PRO A 98 -16.65 8.65 24.05
CA PRO A 98 -17.45 9.87 23.91
C PRO A 98 -16.71 11.04 23.23
N ASP A 99 -15.39 11.03 23.26
CA ASP A 99 -14.49 12.07 22.72
C ASP A 99 -13.90 11.71 21.33
N ILE A 100 -14.50 10.75 20.62
CA ILE A 100 -13.98 10.23 19.34
C ILE A 100 -13.73 11.34 18.30
N LEU A 101 -14.61 12.35 18.18
CA LEU A 101 -14.43 13.42 17.21
C LEU A 101 -13.16 14.23 17.51
N SER A 102 -13.00 14.67 18.76
CA SER A 102 -11.81 15.39 19.22
C SER A 102 -10.55 14.55 19.03
N ARG A 103 -10.63 13.23 19.26
CA ARG A 103 -9.50 12.33 19.05
C ARG A 103 -9.14 12.18 17.57
N LEU A 104 -10.12 12.03 16.69
CA LEU A 104 -9.87 11.96 15.25
C LEU A 104 -9.24 13.26 14.75
N GLU A 105 -9.74 14.42 15.18
CA GLU A 105 -9.18 15.74 14.84
C GLU A 105 -7.74 15.89 15.35
N LEU A 106 -7.45 15.50 16.59
CA LEU A 106 -6.08 15.49 17.13
C LEU A 106 -5.14 14.66 16.25
N LEU A 107 -5.53 13.44 15.91
CA LEU A 107 -4.73 12.57 15.04
C LEU A 107 -4.57 13.15 13.62
N GLU A 108 -5.52 13.94 13.13
CA GLU A 108 -5.36 14.69 11.87
C GLU A 108 -4.23 15.70 11.95
N ASN A 109 -4.23 16.46 13.04
CA ASN A 109 -3.35 17.58 13.25
C ASN A 109 -1.92 17.08 13.47
N GLU A 110 -1.75 16.00 14.23
CA GLU A 110 -0.47 15.31 14.42
C GLU A 110 0.10 14.77 13.10
N ASP A 111 -0.74 14.09 12.31
CA ASP A 111 -0.36 13.51 11.01
C ASP A 111 0.08 14.59 10.00
N ARG A 112 -0.64 15.72 9.98
CA ARG A 112 -0.30 16.90 9.16
C ARG A 112 0.99 17.55 9.63
N ALA A 113 1.11 17.86 10.92
CA ALA A 113 2.30 18.51 11.49
C ALA A 113 3.56 17.66 11.28
N ARG A 114 3.46 16.34 11.45
CA ARG A 114 4.57 15.41 11.21
C ARG A 114 5.06 15.47 9.75
N ARG A 115 4.16 15.54 8.77
CA ARG A 115 4.55 15.63 7.35
C ARG A 115 5.06 17.00 6.94
N GLU A 116 4.51 18.07 7.52
CA GLU A 116 5.03 19.41 7.29
C GLU A 116 6.46 19.58 7.85
N ALA A 117 6.77 18.89 8.96
CA ALA A 117 8.11 18.87 9.54
C ALA A 117 9.05 17.81 8.93
N ALA A 118 8.56 16.95 8.04
CA ALA A 118 9.34 15.81 7.54
C ALA A 118 10.45 16.21 6.55
N VAL A 119 10.31 17.38 5.91
CA VAL A 119 11.24 17.85 4.88
C VAL A 119 12.04 19.04 5.42
N VAL A 120 13.36 18.88 5.48
CA VAL A 120 14.33 19.91 5.90
C VAL A 120 15.40 20.02 4.81
N ASP A 121 15.63 21.23 4.31
CA ASP A 121 16.60 21.53 3.25
C ASP A 121 16.46 20.64 1.99
N GLY A 122 15.23 20.25 1.65
CA GLY A 122 14.93 19.40 0.50
C GLY A 122 15.22 17.91 0.70
N LEU A 123 15.44 17.47 1.95
CA LEU A 123 15.62 16.08 2.34
C LEU A 123 14.51 15.65 3.30
N ILE A 124 14.09 14.39 3.20
CA ILE A 124 13.18 13.75 4.12
C ILE A 124 13.99 13.24 5.31
N GLU A 125 13.77 13.80 6.50
CA GLU A 125 14.42 13.35 7.74
C GLU A 125 13.65 12.21 8.43
N ASP A 126 12.33 12.15 8.22
CA ASP A 126 11.50 11.06 8.74
C ASP A 126 11.16 10.03 7.65
N VAL A 127 12.14 9.17 7.37
CA VAL A 127 12.00 8.09 6.37
C VAL A 127 11.03 6.98 6.81
N ARG A 128 10.58 6.99 8.07
CA ARG A 128 9.66 6.01 8.66
C ARG A 128 8.24 6.56 8.73
N MET A 129 7.83 7.32 7.72
CA MET A 129 6.49 7.86 7.61
C MET A 129 5.46 6.72 7.40
N PRO A 130 4.32 6.71 8.12
CA PRO A 130 3.21 5.82 7.78
C PRO A 130 2.60 6.24 6.44
N PRO A 131 1.98 5.31 5.71
CA PRO A 131 1.19 5.70 4.54
C PRO A 131 0.08 6.66 4.97
N ARG A 132 -0.33 7.59 4.09
CA ARG A 132 -1.44 8.50 4.39
C ARG A 132 -2.77 7.77 4.54
N ARG A 133 -2.95 6.70 3.77
CA ARG A 133 -4.22 6.01 3.59
C ARG A 133 -4.05 4.51 3.53
N LEU A 134 -5.13 3.80 3.86
CA LEU A 134 -5.28 2.35 3.73
C LEU A 134 -6.65 2.05 3.12
N TRP A 135 -6.72 1.02 2.28
CA TRP A 135 -7.99 0.47 1.87
C TRP A 135 -8.51 -0.48 2.94
N ASP A 136 -9.60 -0.11 3.59
CA ASP A 136 -10.35 -0.96 4.50
C ASP A 136 -11.25 -1.90 3.69
N LEU A 137 -10.86 -3.16 3.63
CA LEU A 137 -11.57 -4.20 2.89
C LEU A 137 -12.93 -4.53 3.52
N TYR A 138 -13.24 -4.12 4.75
CA TYR A 138 -14.56 -4.36 5.34
C TYR A 138 -15.57 -3.29 4.99
N SER A 139 -15.16 -2.02 4.96
CA SER A 139 -16.01 -0.90 4.53
C SER A 139 -16.01 -0.65 3.03
N ASN A 140 -15.04 -1.22 2.30
CA ASN A 140 -14.73 -0.89 0.91
C ASN A 140 -14.39 0.60 0.71
N ARG A 141 -13.67 1.20 1.65
CA ARG A 141 -13.24 2.60 1.58
C ARG A 141 -11.77 2.78 1.87
N VAL A 142 -11.17 3.75 1.21
CA VAL A 142 -9.84 4.25 1.52
C VAL A 142 -9.97 5.19 2.71
N LEU A 143 -9.44 4.78 3.85
CA LEU A 143 -9.46 5.53 5.09
C LEU A 143 -8.11 6.22 5.31
N PRO A 144 -8.08 7.39 5.96
CA PRO A 144 -6.84 7.91 6.54
C PRO A 144 -6.21 6.85 7.47
N PHE A 145 -4.88 6.69 7.43
CA PHE A 145 -4.20 5.65 8.21
C PHE A 145 -4.52 5.71 9.71
N ARG A 146 -4.62 6.92 10.26
CA ARG A 146 -5.03 7.18 11.66
C ARG A 146 -6.37 6.57 12.05
N ALA A 147 -7.30 6.39 11.11
CA ALA A 147 -8.63 5.84 11.38
C ALA A 147 -8.59 4.36 11.79
N ALA A 148 -7.59 3.61 11.32
CA ALA A 148 -7.42 2.22 11.70
C ALA A 148 -6.99 2.04 13.18
N GLY A 149 -6.63 3.14 13.87
CA GLY A 149 -6.29 3.13 15.30
C GLY A 149 -5.09 2.26 15.61
N MET A 150 -4.12 2.23 14.69
CA MET A 150 -2.87 1.46 14.78
C MET A 150 -1.76 2.34 15.32
N SER A 151 -0.84 1.75 16.08
CA SER A 151 0.24 2.49 16.73
C SER A 151 1.47 2.42 15.84
N TRP A 152 1.65 3.42 14.98
CA TRP A 152 2.85 3.52 14.16
C TRP A 152 4.03 4.02 14.98
N LEU A 153 4.75 3.09 15.62
CA LEU A 153 5.93 3.39 16.42
C LEU A 153 7.18 3.39 15.54
N PRO A 154 7.81 4.55 15.26
CA PRO A 154 8.98 4.61 14.40
C PRO A 154 10.19 3.85 14.98
N ASN A 155 10.30 3.71 16.31
CA ASN A 155 11.54 3.32 16.99
C ASN A 155 11.62 1.87 17.49
N TYR A 156 10.66 0.99 17.18
CA TYR A 156 10.69 -0.37 17.68
C TYR A 156 10.54 -1.41 16.56
N PRO A 157 11.64 -2.07 16.14
CA PRO A 157 11.59 -3.21 15.22
C PRO A 157 10.91 -4.45 15.82
N THR A 158 10.51 -4.42 17.09
CA THR A 158 10.01 -5.55 17.86
C THR A 158 8.51 -5.50 18.18
N PHE A 159 7.78 -4.47 17.75
CA PHE A 159 6.32 -4.47 17.89
C PHE A 159 5.69 -5.43 16.87
N PRO A 160 4.66 -6.22 17.25
CA PRO A 160 4.03 -7.13 16.31
C PRO A 160 3.55 -6.34 15.10
N ARG A 161 3.93 -6.80 13.91
CA ARG A 161 3.49 -6.23 12.63
C ARG A 161 2.01 -5.91 12.72
N GLU A 162 1.66 -4.70 12.30
CA GLU A 162 0.27 -4.30 12.23
C GLU A 162 -0.45 -5.26 11.26
N ASN A 163 -1.72 -5.52 11.54
CA ASN A 163 -2.54 -6.45 10.78
C ASN A 163 -3.00 -5.79 9.46
N ILE A 164 -2.02 -5.41 8.65
CA ILE A 164 -2.11 -4.72 7.37
C ILE A 164 -1.44 -5.59 6.30
N GLY A 165 -2.10 -5.73 5.16
CA GLY A 165 -1.50 -6.29 3.94
C GLY A 165 -0.99 -5.19 3.03
N ALA A 166 -0.05 -5.51 2.15
CA ALA A 166 0.35 -4.65 1.04
C ALA A 166 0.11 -5.39 -0.27
N VAL A 167 -0.11 -4.65 -1.35
CA VAL A 167 -0.24 -5.20 -2.69
C VAL A 167 0.90 -4.69 -3.55
N SER A 168 1.50 -5.57 -4.32
CA SER A 168 2.57 -5.26 -5.26
C SER A 168 2.20 -5.89 -6.60
N HIS A 169 2.24 -5.13 -7.68
CA HIS A 169 1.67 -5.60 -8.94
C HIS A 169 2.43 -5.10 -10.18
N ALA A 170 2.41 -5.91 -11.25
CA ALA A 170 2.84 -5.46 -12.55
C ALA A 170 1.89 -4.38 -13.08
N TRP A 171 2.44 -3.44 -13.85
CA TRP A 171 1.64 -2.41 -14.51
C TRP A 171 1.24 -2.87 -15.89
N MET A 172 -0.01 -2.63 -16.23
CA MET A 172 -0.51 -2.86 -17.58
C MET A 172 -0.09 -1.72 -18.51
N SER A 173 -0.07 -1.99 -19.82
CA SER A 173 0.12 -0.94 -20.82
C SER A 173 -0.98 0.13 -20.72
N PRO A 174 -0.71 1.41 -21.08
CA PRO A 174 -1.73 2.45 -21.07
C PRO A 174 -3.01 2.03 -21.79
N GLY A 175 -2.91 1.40 -22.97
CA GLY A 175 -4.07 0.91 -23.74
C GLY A 175 -4.79 -0.31 -23.14
N LYS A 176 -4.29 -0.89 -22.04
CA LYS A 176 -4.91 -1.98 -21.28
C LYS A 176 -5.33 -1.54 -19.86
N ARG A 177 -5.24 -0.25 -19.56
CA ARG A 177 -5.70 0.36 -18.31
C ARG A 177 -6.93 1.22 -18.55
N VAL A 178 -7.70 1.40 -17.50
CA VAL A 178 -8.79 2.37 -17.41
C VAL A 178 -8.63 3.15 -16.11
N ASP A 179 -8.91 4.44 -16.21
CA ASP A 179 -8.95 5.38 -15.10
C ASP A 179 -10.37 5.35 -14.52
N LYS A 180 -10.58 4.51 -13.49
CA LYS A 180 -11.91 4.23 -12.95
C LYS A 180 -12.28 5.24 -11.86
N ASP A 181 -13.36 5.96 -12.06
CA ASP A 181 -14.01 6.73 -11.00
C ASP A 181 -14.75 5.78 -10.05
N THR A 182 -14.56 5.94 -8.74
CA THR A 182 -15.06 4.98 -7.74
C THR A 182 -15.35 5.63 -6.39
N PRO A 183 -16.41 5.20 -5.68
CA PRO A 183 -16.66 5.64 -4.31
C PRO A 183 -15.61 5.10 -3.32
N ILE A 184 -14.80 4.10 -3.70
CA ILE A 184 -13.80 3.48 -2.81
C ILE A 184 -12.81 4.52 -2.28
N ASN A 185 -12.32 5.44 -3.12
CA ASN A 185 -11.47 6.56 -2.69
C ASN A 185 -12.26 7.88 -2.54
N GLY A 186 -13.59 7.81 -2.43
CA GLY A 186 -14.47 8.97 -2.33
C GLY A 186 -14.48 9.84 -3.57
N HIS A 187 -14.29 9.27 -4.77
CA HIS A 187 -14.25 10.01 -6.05
C HIS A 187 -13.17 11.10 -6.11
N GLN A 188 -12.12 11.00 -5.29
CA GLN A 188 -11.08 12.05 -5.18
C GLN A 188 -10.11 12.07 -6.36
N TRP A 189 -9.88 10.94 -7.01
CA TRP A 189 -9.09 10.81 -8.23
C TRP A 189 -9.49 9.54 -8.98
N PRO A 190 -9.31 9.48 -10.30
CA PRO A 190 -9.50 8.23 -11.03
C PRO A 190 -8.43 7.20 -10.66
N VAL A 191 -8.84 5.93 -10.54
CA VAL A 191 -7.97 4.82 -10.13
C VAL A 191 -7.50 4.05 -11.37
N PRO A 192 -6.20 4.06 -11.70
CA PRO A 192 -5.67 3.39 -12.88
C PRO A 192 -5.59 1.88 -12.65
N ILE A 193 -6.49 1.11 -13.25
CA ILE A 193 -6.56 -0.36 -13.12
C ILE A 193 -6.61 -1.04 -14.48
N PRO A 194 -6.30 -2.35 -14.59
CA PRO A 194 -6.56 -3.10 -15.81
C PRO A 194 -8.03 -3.01 -16.26
N GLN A 195 -8.28 -2.96 -17.57
CA GLN A 195 -9.63 -2.86 -18.13
C GLN A 195 -10.50 -4.10 -17.89
N ASP A 196 -9.85 -5.24 -17.62
CA ASP A 196 -10.46 -6.56 -17.48
C ASP A 196 -10.72 -6.95 -16.02
N ILE A 197 -10.62 -6.01 -15.06
CA ILE A 197 -10.82 -6.29 -13.64
C ILE A 197 -11.86 -5.38 -12.98
N GLU A 198 -12.55 -5.95 -12.00
CA GLU A 198 -13.46 -5.25 -11.10
C GLU A 198 -12.82 -5.12 -9.70
N LEU A 199 -12.91 -3.93 -9.10
CA LEU A 199 -12.32 -3.67 -7.78
C LEU A 199 -12.96 -4.50 -6.67
N ASP A 200 -14.24 -4.86 -6.82
CA ASP A 200 -14.94 -5.72 -5.88
C ASP A 200 -14.45 -7.17 -5.94
N ASP A 201 -14.11 -7.68 -7.13
CA ASP A 201 -13.51 -8.99 -7.28
C ASP A 201 -12.10 -9.00 -6.67
N LEU A 202 -11.30 -7.96 -6.93
CA LEU A 202 -10.00 -7.76 -6.29
C LEU A 202 -10.11 -7.73 -4.76
N ARG A 203 -11.09 -7.00 -4.22
CA ARG A 203 -11.37 -6.95 -2.78
C ARG A 203 -11.66 -8.33 -2.21
N ILE A 204 -12.50 -9.13 -2.88
CA ILE A 204 -12.81 -10.51 -2.47
C ILE A 204 -11.54 -11.37 -2.45
N GLU A 205 -10.69 -11.23 -3.46
CA GLU A 205 -9.41 -11.92 -3.51
C GLU A 205 -8.53 -11.59 -2.32
N LEU A 206 -8.31 -10.29 -2.09
CA LEU A 206 -7.45 -9.81 -1.02
C LEU A 206 -7.99 -10.30 0.32
N LEU A 207 -9.28 -10.19 0.56
CA LEU A 207 -9.94 -10.74 1.76
C LEU A 207 -9.64 -12.24 1.93
N ASN A 208 -9.72 -13.05 0.89
CA ASN A 208 -9.40 -14.48 0.96
C ASN A 208 -7.90 -14.76 1.21
N LEU A 209 -7.01 -13.97 0.60
CA LEU A 209 -5.56 -14.17 0.70
C LEU A 209 -4.98 -13.68 2.03
N VAL A 210 -5.43 -12.53 2.53
CA VAL A 210 -4.87 -11.89 3.74
C VAL A 210 -5.65 -12.20 5.02
N SER A 211 -6.80 -12.88 4.93
CA SER A 211 -7.58 -13.32 6.10
C SER A 211 -7.08 -14.61 6.76
N GLN A 212 -5.97 -15.20 6.31
CA GLN A 212 -5.44 -16.35 7.02
C GLN A 212 -4.96 -15.93 8.42
N PRO A 213 -5.33 -16.63 9.51
CA PRO A 213 -4.93 -16.21 10.85
C PRO A 213 -3.41 -16.22 11.00
N LEU A 214 -2.82 -15.11 11.49
CA LEU A 214 -1.42 -15.06 11.90
C LEU A 214 -1.27 -14.89 13.40
N GLY A 215 -0.40 -15.74 13.95
CA GLY A 215 0.04 -15.68 15.33
C GLY A 215 -1.06 -15.98 16.35
N PHE A 216 -0.73 -15.74 17.62
CA PHE A 216 -1.59 -16.04 18.76
C PHE A 216 -2.88 -15.20 18.82
N SER A 217 -2.97 -14.12 18.03
CA SER A 217 -4.10 -13.18 18.08
C SER A 217 -5.35 -13.68 17.34
N GLY A 218 -5.21 -14.59 16.37
CA GLY A 218 -6.31 -15.07 15.53
C GLY A 218 -7.01 -13.99 14.69
N LYS A 219 -6.49 -12.75 14.66
CA LYS A 219 -7.08 -11.65 13.90
C LYS A 219 -6.69 -11.76 12.43
N CYS A 220 -7.63 -11.41 11.57
CA CYS A 220 -7.45 -11.44 10.12
C CYS A 220 -7.25 -10.04 9.59
N THR A 221 -6.44 -9.89 8.56
CA THR A 221 -6.14 -8.59 7.95
C THR A 221 -7.40 -7.97 7.35
N GLU A 222 -7.75 -6.77 7.82
CA GLU A 222 -8.90 -5.99 7.30
C GLU A 222 -8.45 -4.83 6.41
N TYR A 223 -7.20 -4.41 6.55
CA TYR A 223 -6.65 -3.24 5.88
C TYR A 223 -5.57 -3.67 4.91
N VAL A 224 -5.57 -3.09 3.71
CA VAL A 224 -4.51 -3.26 2.75
C VAL A 224 -4.02 -1.92 2.24
N TRP A 225 -2.73 -1.87 1.92
CA TRP A 225 -2.15 -0.78 1.17
C TRP A 225 -2.02 -1.19 -0.30
N LEU A 226 -2.64 -0.42 -1.19
CA LEU A 226 -2.58 -0.58 -2.64
C LEU A 226 -2.30 0.80 -3.22
N ASP A 227 -1.16 0.96 -3.89
CA ASP A 227 -0.66 2.23 -4.44
C ASP A 227 -1.71 3.01 -5.24
N VAL A 228 -2.42 2.36 -6.17
CA VAL A 228 -3.41 3.02 -7.05
C VAL A 228 -4.61 3.59 -6.28
N LEU A 229 -4.91 3.05 -5.09
CA LEU A 229 -6.01 3.51 -4.22
C LEU A 229 -5.53 4.39 -3.07
N CYS A 230 -4.36 4.11 -2.50
CA CYS A 230 -3.88 4.72 -1.27
C CYS A 230 -2.97 5.94 -1.53
N LEU A 231 -2.29 5.97 -2.67
CA LEU A 231 -1.59 7.15 -3.16
C LEU A 231 -2.49 7.91 -4.12
N ARG A 232 -2.45 9.25 -4.00
CA ARG A 232 -3.11 10.12 -4.96
C ARG A 232 -2.54 9.87 -6.35
N GLN A 233 -3.43 9.73 -7.33
CA GLN A 233 -3.08 9.53 -8.73
C GLN A 233 -3.33 10.81 -9.53
N LYS A 234 -2.82 10.83 -10.77
CA LYS A 234 -3.08 11.94 -11.70
C LYS A 234 -4.60 12.07 -11.93
N GLY A 235 -5.08 13.31 -11.99
CA GLY A 235 -6.50 13.64 -12.07
C GLY A 235 -6.71 15.02 -12.69
N GLY A 236 -7.59 15.83 -12.10
CA GLY A 236 -7.80 17.20 -12.52
C GLY A 236 -6.71 18.16 -12.01
N PRO A 237 -6.81 19.46 -12.36
CA PRO A 237 -5.80 20.45 -11.98
C PRO A 237 -5.59 20.62 -10.47
N LEU A 238 -6.63 20.43 -9.66
CA LEU A 238 -6.53 20.50 -8.20
C LEU A 238 -5.73 19.29 -7.67
N GLU A 239 -6.00 18.11 -8.23
CA GLU A 239 -5.34 16.87 -7.85
C GLU A 239 -3.85 16.91 -8.20
N GLU A 240 -3.46 17.56 -9.30
CA GLU A 240 -2.06 17.71 -9.68
C GLU A 240 -1.22 18.49 -8.64
N GLN A 241 -1.77 19.57 -8.08
CA GLN A 241 -1.09 20.35 -7.05
C GLN A 241 -0.94 19.56 -5.75
N LEU A 242 -2.01 18.87 -5.33
CA LEU A 242 -1.98 18.02 -4.14
C LEU A 242 -1.08 16.80 -4.34
N LEU A 243 -1.05 16.24 -5.54
CA LEU A 243 -0.24 15.08 -5.90
C LEU A 243 1.25 15.39 -5.74
N ALA A 244 1.73 16.54 -6.22
CA ALA A 244 3.13 16.92 -6.05
C ALA A 244 3.52 16.97 -4.55
N LYS A 245 2.71 17.62 -3.72
CA LYS A 245 2.94 17.71 -2.27
C LYS A 245 2.86 16.36 -1.55
N GLU A 246 1.94 15.48 -1.96
CA GLU A 246 1.84 14.14 -1.37
C GLU A 246 3.02 13.26 -1.79
N TRP A 247 3.33 13.26 -3.09
CA TRP A 247 4.38 12.42 -3.67
C TRP A 247 5.78 12.82 -3.21
N GLU A 248 6.02 14.09 -2.90
CA GLU A 248 7.28 14.59 -2.34
C GLU A 248 7.81 13.70 -1.20
N ILE A 249 6.91 13.26 -0.33
CA ILE A 249 7.20 12.46 0.87
C ILE A 249 6.78 10.99 0.71
N ASP A 250 5.58 10.74 0.18
CA ASP A 250 4.98 9.40 0.23
C ASP A 250 5.67 8.42 -0.73
N VAL A 251 6.19 8.91 -1.85
CA VAL A 251 6.83 8.07 -2.86
C VAL A 251 8.19 7.55 -2.38
N PRO A 252 9.10 8.37 -1.80
CA PRO A 252 10.33 7.86 -1.20
C PRO A 252 10.08 6.95 0.01
N THR A 253 9.04 7.22 0.79
CA THR A 253 8.76 6.48 2.04
C THR A 253 7.88 5.24 1.87
N ILE A 254 7.43 4.93 0.64
CA ILE A 254 6.57 3.79 0.31
C ILE A 254 7.13 2.45 0.83
N GLY A 255 8.45 2.25 0.80
CA GLY A 255 9.07 1.01 1.29
C GLY A 255 8.69 0.68 2.73
N THR A 256 8.42 1.69 3.55
CA THR A 256 8.12 1.53 4.97
C THR A 256 6.85 0.70 5.19
N ILE A 257 5.78 0.84 4.40
CA ILE A 257 4.59 -0.02 4.58
C ILE A 257 4.90 -1.50 4.32
N TYR A 258 5.75 -1.79 3.33
CA TYR A 258 6.16 -3.17 3.02
C TYR A 258 7.05 -3.78 4.10
N GLN A 259 7.82 -2.97 4.84
CA GLN A 259 8.59 -3.45 6.00
C GLN A 259 7.67 -3.86 7.16
N HIS A 260 6.56 -3.13 7.37
CA HIS A 260 5.68 -3.29 8.53
C HIS A 260 4.43 -4.16 8.27
N CYS A 261 4.09 -4.47 7.01
CA CYS A 261 2.94 -5.31 6.67
C CYS A 261 3.17 -6.79 7.00
N SER A 262 2.11 -7.51 7.36
CA SER A 262 2.16 -8.95 7.61
C SER A 262 2.15 -9.77 6.31
N TYR A 263 1.48 -9.24 5.29
CA TYR A 263 1.27 -9.88 4.00
C TYR A 263 1.68 -8.97 2.85
N THR A 264 2.26 -9.54 1.80
CA THR A 264 2.37 -8.84 0.52
C THR A 264 1.78 -9.71 -0.59
N VAL A 265 0.66 -9.28 -1.18
CA VAL A 265 0.04 -9.96 -2.31
C VAL A 265 0.72 -9.49 -3.59
N LEU A 266 1.27 -10.43 -4.36
CA LEU A 266 1.99 -10.19 -5.60
C LEU A 266 1.11 -10.52 -6.80
N TYR A 267 0.93 -9.57 -7.70
CA TYR A 267 0.27 -9.79 -8.99
C TYR A 267 1.26 -9.65 -10.14
N LEU A 268 1.80 -10.77 -10.61
CA LEU A 268 2.90 -10.78 -11.58
C LEU A 268 2.47 -10.43 -13.01
N ASN A 269 1.20 -10.65 -13.35
CA ASN A 269 0.62 -10.45 -14.70
C ASN A 269 -0.27 -9.20 -14.81
N GLY A 270 -0.33 -8.39 -13.75
CA GLY A 270 -1.19 -7.21 -13.62
C GLY A 270 -2.15 -7.35 -12.46
N LEU A 271 -2.48 -6.23 -11.81
CA LEU A 271 -3.34 -6.17 -10.62
C LEU A 271 -4.65 -6.94 -10.80
N GLY A 272 -4.92 -7.94 -9.95
CA GLY A 272 -6.18 -8.71 -9.99
C GLY A 272 -6.34 -9.62 -11.21
N ARG A 273 -5.32 -9.77 -12.08
CA ARG A 273 -5.38 -10.58 -13.29
C ARG A 273 -4.88 -12.02 -13.06
N PRO A 274 -5.31 -12.99 -13.90
CA PRO A 274 -4.83 -14.36 -13.82
C PRO A 274 -3.30 -14.48 -13.84
N PHE A 275 -2.76 -15.32 -12.97
CA PHE A 275 -1.36 -15.71 -13.00
C PHE A 275 -1.13 -16.75 -14.10
N GLU A 276 -0.32 -16.37 -15.07
CA GLU A 276 -0.06 -17.12 -16.30
C GLU A 276 1.43 -17.08 -16.63
N GLU A 277 1.92 -18.10 -17.34
CA GLU A 277 3.26 -18.06 -17.91
C GLU A 277 3.33 -16.95 -18.97
N ASN A 278 4.23 -15.98 -18.78
CA ASN A 278 4.39 -14.85 -19.68
C ASN A 278 5.88 -14.65 -20.04
N ASP A 279 6.18 -13.66 -20.87
CA ASP A 279 7.57 -13.31 -21.12
C ASP A 279 8.16 -12.57 -19.91
N LEU A 280 9.02 -13.25 -19.16
CA LEU A 280 9.74 -12.63 -18.04
C LEU A 280 10.57 -11.42 -18.50
N ASN A 281 10.99 -11.35 -19.77
CA ASN A 281 11.74 -10.23 -20.33
C ASN A 281 10.87 -9.04 -20.73
N ASP A 282 9.54 -9.15 -20.65
CA ASP A 282 8.66 -8.02 -20.93
C ASP A 282 9.03 -6.85 -20.00
N ALA A 283 9.21 -5.67 -20.57
CA ALA A 283 9.56 -4.45 -19.83
C ALA A 283 8.59 -4.13 -18.68
N ARG A 284 7.34 -4.58 -18.77
CA ARG A 284 6.30 -4.40 -17.76
C ARG A 284 6.11 -5.57 -16.81
N HIS A 285 6.84 -6.67 -17.02
CA HIS A 285 6.85 -7.78 -16.06
C HIS A 285 7.26 -7.27 -14.68
N TRP A 286 6.60 -7.76 -13.63
CA TRP A 286 6.79 -7.31 -12.24
C TRP A 286 8.27 -7.26 -11.80
N CYS A 287 9.07 -8.28 -12.14
CA CYS A 287 10.49 -8.35 -11.80
C CYS A 287 11.35 -7.22 -12.43
N ASN A 288 10.88 -6.64 -13.53
CA ASN A 288 11.65 -5.67 -14.31
C ASN A 288 11.30 -4.23 -13.92
N ARG A 289 10.43 -3.98 -12.94
CA ARG A 289 10.00 -2.63 -12.56
C ARG A 289 10.92 -2.03 -11.50
N ALA A 290 11.17 -0.73 -11.57
CA ALA A 290 12.01 -0.03 -10.58
C ALA A 290 11.40 -0.08 -9.17
N TRP A 291 10.11 0.23 -9.06
CA TRP A 291 9.37 0.27 -7.79
C TRP A 291 9.32 -1.06 -7.03
N THR A 292 9.32 -2.19 -7.75
CA THR A 292 9.29 -3.51 -7.10
C THR A 292 10.55 -3.82 -6.33
N VAL A 293 11.65 -3.08 -6.53
CA VAL A 293 12.80 -3.11 -5.61
C VAL A 293 12.35 -2.68 -4.22
N GLN A 294 11.67 -1.55 -4.07
CA GLN A 294 11.22 -1.10 -2.76
C GLN A 294 10.23 -2.11 -2.18
N GLU A 295 9.24 -2.52 -2.95
CA GLU A 295 8.14 -3.37 -2.47
C GLU A 295 8.62 -4.77 -2.05
N TRP A 296 9.43 -5.41 -2.89
CA TRP A 296 9.99 -6.72 -2.59
C TRP A 296 11.11 -6.57 -1.56
N CYS A 297 12.14 -5.77 -1.83
CA CYS A 297 13.35 -5.67 -1.01
C CYS A 297 13.06 -5.28 0.45
N CYS A 298 11.97 -4.56 0.73
CA CYS A 298 11.48 -4.28 2.09
C CYS A 298 10.98 -5.52 2.82
N GLY A 299 9.99 -6.22 2.26
CA GLY A 299 9.27 -7.28 2.97
C GLY A 299 10.20 -8.36 3.54
N ALA A 300 11.18 -8.80 2.76
CA ALA A 300 12.16 -9.81 3.18
C ALA A 300 13.42 -9.28 3.90
N ARG A 301 13.57 -7.96 4.19
CA ARG A 301 14.69 -7.48 5.04
C ARG A 301 14.55 -8.00 6.48
N ASN A 302 13.33 -8.14 6.98
CA ASN A 302 13.05 -8.69 8.32
C ASN A 302 12.69 -10.18 8.24
N ARG A 303 13.68 -11.00 7.84
CA ARG A 303 13.56 -12.47 7.66
C ARG A 303 13.11 -13.22 8.92
N PHE A 304 13.14 -12.58 10.08
CA PHE A 304 12.90 -13.19 11.39
C PHE A 304 11.45 -13.01 11.94
N ASP A 305 10.61 -12.17 11.30
CA ASP A 305 9.36 -11.67 11.94
C ASP A 305 8.06 -11.91 11.16
N GLY A 306 7.90 -13.03 10.46
CA GLY A 306 6.56 -13.45 10.03
C GLY A 306 5.97 -12.79 8.77
N TRP A 307 6.72 -12.02 7.98
CA TRP A 307 6.28 -11.50 6.67
C TRP A 307 5.94 -12.63 5.67
N LYS A 308 4.77 -12.57 5.04
CA LYS A 308 4.29 -13.56 4.06
C LYS A 308 4.04 -12.96 2.68
N PRO A 309 4.89 -13.24 1.68
CA PRO A 309 4.50 -13.02 0.29
C PRO A 309 3.42 -14.03 -0.11
N VAL A 310 2.45 -13.61 -0.90
CA VAL A 310 1.35 -14.45 -1.42
C VAL A 310 1.13 -14.13 -2.87
N LEU A 311 0.94 -15.14 -3.72
CA LEU A 311 0.64 -14.93 -5.13
C LEU A 311 -0.86 -14.69 -5.33
N GLY A 312 -1.20 -13.58 -5.98
CA GLY A 312 -2.55 -13.29 -6.47
C GLY A 312 -2.77 -13.80 -7.89
N GLY A 313 -4.02 -13.85 -8.33
CA GLY A 313 -4.44 -14.25 -9.66
C GLY A 313 -4.51 -15.76 -9.89
N ILE A 314 -4.49 -16.59 -8.84
CA ILE A 314 -4.46 -18.05 -9.00
C ILE A 314 -5.76 -18.57 -9.61
N THR A 315 -5.61 -19.25 -10.76
CA THR A 315 -6.66 -19.98 -11.47
C THR A 315 -6.44 -21.49 -11.38
N GLU A 316 -7.39 -22.28 -11.88
CA GLU A 316 -7.24 -23.75 -12.00
C GLU A 316 -6.16 -24.13 -13.04
N GLN A 317 -5.87 -23.25 -13.99
CA GLN A 317 -4.89 -23.45 -15.07
C GLN A 317 -3.53 -22.81 -14.76
N SER A 318 -3.41 -22.08 -13.65
CA SER A 318 -2.17 -21.38 -13.30
C SER A 318 -1.02 -22.39 -13.09
N PRO A 319 0.21 -22.04 -13.51
CA PRO A 319 1.34 -22.91 -13.29
C PRO A 319 1.58 -23.08 -11.78
N ARG A 320 2.05 -24.27 -11.39
CA ARG A 320 2.36 -24.53 -9.97
C ARG A 320 3.58 -23.71 -9.57
N PHE A 321 3.33 -22.70 -8.73
CA PHE A 321 4.35 -21.84 -8.16
C PHE A 321 3.97 -21.54 -6.71
N ASP A 322 4.88 -21.82 -5.79
CA ASP A 322 4.73 -21.43 -4.39
C ASP A 322 5.74 -20.34 -4.04
N ILE A 323 5.31 -19.38 -3.23
CA ILE A 323 6.17 -18.33 -2.68
C ILE A 323 5.96 -18.36 -1.18
N SER A 324 6.95 -18.84 -0.43
CA SER A 324 6.85 -18.95 1.02
C SER A 324 8.16 -18.55 1.69
N TYR A 325 8.09 -17.54 2.57
CA TYR A 325 9.04 -17.12 3.62
C TYR A 325 10.54 -16.97 3.34
N GLN A 326 11.06 -17.46 2.22
CA GLN A 326 12.48 -17.56 1.85
C GLN A 326 12.69 -18.27 0.49
N TYR A 327 11.66 -18.93 -0.07
CA TYR A 327 11.78 -19.68 -1.32
C TYR A 327 10.58 -19.37 -2.21
N ALA A 328 10.86 -18.92 -3.42
CA ALA A 328 9.99 -19.25 -4.53
C ALA A 328 10.32 -20.69 -4.94
N ARG A 329 9.35 -21.52 -5.31
CA ARG A 329 9.63 -22.86 -5.86
C ARG A 329 8.81 -23.07 -7.11
N GLY A 330 9.51 -23.16 -8.24
CA GLY A 330 8.93 -23.50 -9.53
C GLY A 330 8.99 -24.98 -9.86
N TYR A 331 7.93 -25.49 -10.49
CA TYR A 331 7.90 -26.84 -11.07
C TYR A 331 8.09 -26.83 -12.60
N THR A 332 7.81 -25.70 -13.25
CA THR A 332 7.99 -25.48 -14.70
C THR A 332 9.29 -24.70 -14.98
N ASP A 333 9.75 -24.70 -16.23
CA ASP A 333 10.92 -23.87 -16.62
C ASP A 333 10.67 -22.38 -16.35
N PHE A 334 9.48 -21.89 -16.72
CA PHE A 334 9.05 -20.52 -16.46
C PHE A 334 9.14 -20.17 -14.97
N THR A 335 8.55 -21.00 -14.10
CA THR A 335 8.50 -20.72 -12.65
C THR A 335 9.88 -20.83 -11.97
N LYS A 336 10.79 -21.69 -12.47
CA LYS A 336 12.19 -21.73 -12.03
C LYS A 336 12.97 -20.49 -12.43
N ARG A 337 12.76 -19.99 -13.65
CA ARG A 337 13.38 -18.74 -14.12
C ARG A 337 12.84 -17.52 -13.37
N LEU A 338 11.55 -17.54 -13.05
CA LEU A 338 10.91 -16.53 -12.21
C LEU A 338 11.49 -16.53 -10.80
N GLU A 339 11.63 -17.70 -10.16
CA GLU A 339 12.28 -17.87 -8.85
C GLU A 339 13.67 -17.21 -8.83
N VAL A 340 14.52 -17.47 -9.83
CA VAL A 340 15.86 -16.86 -9.93
C VAL A 340 15.81 -15.34 -10.07
N ARG A 341 14.79 -14.77 -10.74
CA ARG A 341 14.63 -13.30 -10.87
C ARG A 341 14.08 -12.64 -9.61
N MET A 342 13.26 -13.37 -8.87
CA MET A 342 12.73 -12.93 -7.58
C MET A 342 13.79 -13.06 -6.49
N ASP A 343 14.78 -13.93 -6.65
CA ASP A 343 15.88 -14.03 -5.70
C ASP A 343 16.67 -12.71 -5.62
N ARG A 344 17.03 -12.33 -4.39
CA ARG A 344 17.70 -11.06 -4.13
C ARG A 344 19.19 -11.31 -3.93
N PRO A 345 20.07 -10.74 -4.76
CA PRO A 345 21.49 -10.79 -4.45
C PRO A 345 21.74 -10.00 -3.16
N GLU A 346 22.17 -10.67 -2.09
CA GLU A 346 22.57 -9.99 -0.83
C GLU A 346 23.62 -8.90 -1.09
N ALA A 347 24.43 -9.10 -2.11
CA ALA A 347 25.47 -8.18 -2.55
C ALA A 347 24.89 -6.83 -3.04
N SER A 348 23.70 -6.80 -3.65
CA SER A 348 23.01 -5.54 -4.01
C SER A 348 22.55 -4.72 -2.79
N GLN A 349 22.38 -5.34 -1.61
CA GLN A 349 22.08 -4.60 -0.39
C GLN A 349 23.34 -3.99 0.23
N LYS A 350 24.51 -4.60 -0.01
CA LYS A 350 25.79 -4.18 0.58
C LYS A 350 26.61 -3.29 -0.35
N ASN A 351 26.46 -3.41 -1.66
CA ASN A 351 27.22 -2.67 -2.67
C ASN A 351 26.35 -1.70 -3.50
N ILE A 352 26.70 -0.41 -3.54
CA ILE A 352 25.98 0.61 -4.32
C ILE A 352 26.07 0.40 -5.84
N ILE A 353 27.23 -0.04 -6.35
CA ILE A 353 27.45 -0.28 -7.78
C ILE A 353 26.59 -1.44 -8.24
N GLU A 354 26.49 -2.50 -7.44
CA GLU A 354 25.59 -3.62 -7.75
C GLU A 354 24.11 -3.25 -7.63
N ALA A 355 23.76 -2.43 -6.64
CA ALA A 355 22.40 -1.89 -6.50
C ALA A 355 22.01 -1.06 -7.73
N ALA A 356 22.91 -0.19 -8.19
CA ALA A 356 22.73 0.62 -9.39
C ALA A 356 22.66 -0.25 -10.65
N ALA A 357 23.54 -1.25 -10.81
CA ALA A 357 23.52 -2.19 -11.93
C ALA A 357 22.25 -3.06 -11.96
N MET A 358 21.67 -3.37 -10.80
CA MET A 358 20.36 -4.00 -10.72
C MET A 358 19.24 -3.03 -11.11
N MET A 359 19.30 -1.78 -10.66
CA MET A 359 18.30 -0.75 -10.95
C MET A 359 18.32 -0.31 -12.41
N SER A 360 19.49 -0.23 -13.06
CA SER A 360 19.64 0.17 -14.45
C SER A 360 18.97 -0.80 -15.43
N LYS A 361 18.89 -2.09 -15.05
CA LYS A 361 18.14 -3.12 -15.80
C LYS A 361 16.63 -3.01 -15.65
N ARG A 362 16.14 -2.18 -14.72
CA ARG A 362 14.72 -2.01 -14.43
C ARG A 362 14.11 -0.85 -15.20
N GLN A 363 12.83 -1.00 -15.48
CA GLN A 363 11.98 -0.11 -16.23
C GLN A 363 11.25 0.81 -15.27
N ALA A 364 11.19 2.08 -15.67
CA ALA A 364 10.58 3.18 -14.94
C ALA A 364 9.90 4.11 -15.94
N GLU A 365 8.97 4.95 -15.47
CA GLU A 365 8.41 6.00 -16.34
C GLU A 365 9.38 7.18 -16.47
N ARG A 366 10.13 7.45 -15.41
CA ARG A 366 11.13 8.52 -15.33
C ARG A 366 12.37 8.03 -14.58
N ASP A 367 13.54 8.59 -14.88
CA ASP A 367 14.77 8.19 -14.19
C ASP A 367 14.75 8.54 -12.69
N VAL A 368 14.01 9.58 -12.28
CA VAL A 368 13.77 9.87 -10.86
C VAL A 368 13.06 8.73 -10.12
N ASP A 369 12.27 7.89 -10.81
CA ASP A 369 11.65 6.70 -10.20
C ASP A 369 12.71 5.63 -9.87
N ARG A 370 13.73 5.48 -10.74
CA ARG A 370 14.88 4.59 -10.49
C ARG A 370 15.70 5.10 -9.32
N LEU A 371 15.92 6.42 -9.26
CA LEU A 371 16.62 7.05 -8.16
C LEU A 371 15.89 6.84 -6.83
N ALA A 372 14.56 7.01 -6.78
CA ALA A 372 13.77 6.72 -5.58
C ALA A 372 13.88 5.25 -5.17
N GLY A 373 13.83 4.30 -6.12
CA GLY A 373 14.06 2.89 -5.84
C GLY A 373 15.46 2.58 -5.30
N LEU A 374 16.47 3.30 -5.78
CA LEU A 374 17.86 3.16 -5.35
C LEU A 374 18.12 3.83 -3.98
N ALA A 375 17.45 4.97 -3.71
CA ALA A 375 17.44 5.68 -2.43
C ALA A 375 17.19 4.73 -1.27
N TYR A 376 16.18 3.89 -1.42
CA TYR A 376 15.85 2.90 -0.40
C TYR A 376 16.96 1.85 -0.12
N LEU A 377 17.82 1.53 -1.10
CA LEU A 377 18.93 0.59 -0.93
C LEU A 377 20.22 1.25 -0.42
N ALA A 378 20.38 2.55 -0.64
CA ALA A 378 21.64 3.24 -0.46
C ALA A 378 21.63 4.28 0.67
N CYS A 379 20.48 4.85 0.97
CA CYS A 379 20.32 5.89 1.98
C CYS A 379 20.09 5.31 3.38
N GLY A 380 20.43 6.11 4.39
CA GLY A 380 20.28 5.75 5.80
C GLY A 380 19.04 6.36 6.43
N GLU A 381 19.25 7.34 7.30
CA GLU A 381 18.20 8.00 8.08
C GLU A 381 17.47 9.11 7.33
N THR A 382 18.01 9.55 6.18
CA THR A 382 17.40 10.57 5.32
C THR A 382 17.19 10.05 3.91
N GLN A 383 16.28 10.68 3.16
CA GLN A 383 16.07 10.39 1.74
C GLN A 383 15.87 11.68 0.93
N PRO A 384 16.24 11.72 -0.36
CA PRO A 384 15.90 12.84 -1.21
C PRO A 384 14.38 12.92 -1.40
N VAL A 385 13.84 14.14 -1.46
CA VAL A 385 12.44 14.35 -1.85
C VAL A 385 12.18 13.91 -3.28
N PHE A 386 10.96 13.44 -3.56
CA PHE A 386 10.57 13.08 -4.91
C PHE A 386 9.90 14.24 -5.65
N ASP A 387 10.53 14.70 -6.73
CA ASP A 387 9.99 15.77 -7.56
C ASP A 387 9.87 15.28 -9.02
N THR A 388 8.64 15.25 -9.53
CA THR A 388 8.37 14.81 -10.90
C THR A 388 8.87 15.79 -11.97
N GLY A 389 9.07 17.06 -11.61
CA GLY A 389 9.51 18.13 -12.50
C GLY A 389 11.02 18.28 -12.56
N LYS A 390 11.78 17.68 -11.65
CA LYS A 390 13.25 17.72 -11.65
C LYS A 390 13.85 16.72 -12.62
N LEU A 391 14.98 17.09 -13.20
CA LEU A 391 15.85 16.15 -13.90
C LEU A 391 16.53 15.25 -12.87
N VAL A 392 16.81 14.00 -13.26
CA VAL A 392 17.47 13.03 -12.36
C VAL A 392 18.82 13.53 -11.86
N ASP A 393 19.51 14.30 -12.68
CA ASP A 393 20.79 14.91 -12.35
C ASP A 393 20.71 15.93 -11.22
N ASP A 394 19.63 16.71 -11.18
CA ASP A 394 19.39 17.69 -10.11
C ASP A 394 19.06 16.98 -8.79
N ALA A 395 18.53 15.76 -8.86
CA ALA A 395 18.22 14.93 -7.70
C ALA A 395 19.40 14.04 -7.25
N TRP A 396 20.44 13.91 -8.08
CA TRP A 396 21.57 13.01 -7.85
C TRP A 396 22.46 13.43 -6.68
N LEU A 397 22.79 14.72 -6.57
CA LEU A 397 23.62 15.24 -5.47
C LEU A 397 22.92 15.10 -4.11
N PRO A 398 21.65 15.52 -3.93
CA PRO A 398 20.90 15.24 -2.70
C PRO A 398 20.86 13.75 -2.35
N PHE A 399 20.76 12.87 -3.34
CA PHE A 399 20.80 11.43 -3.12
C PHE A 399 22.16 10.95 -2.57
N ILE A 400 23.30 11.44 -3.10
CA ILE A 400 24.63 11.13 -2.56
C ILE A 400 24.75 11.60 -1.10
N ASP A 401 24.21 12.78 -0.78
CA ASP A 401 24.22 13.33 0.57
C ASP A 401 23.41 12.47 1.57
N CYS A 402 22.35 11.81 1.10
CA CYS A 402 21.57 10.85 1.89
C CYS A 402 22.20 9.46 1.99
N MET A 403 23.17 9.10 1.14
CA MET A 403 23.81 7.78 1.18
C MET A 403 24.47 7.52 2.53
N THR A 404 24.41 6.27 2.99
CA THR A 404 25.21 5.86 4.15
C THR A 404 26.70 6.07 3.88
N PRO A 405 27.52 6.31 4.93
CA PRO A 405 28.96 6.50 4.75
C PRO A 405 29.64 5.34 4.00
N GLU A 406 29.19 4.11 4.22
CA GLU A 406 29.68 2.93 3.51
C GLU A 406 29.42 3.01 1.99
N LYS A 407 28.19 3.33 1.61
CA LYS A 407 27.78 3.42 0.19
C LYS A 407 28.47 4.57 -0.53
N ARG A 408 28.59 5.72 0.13
CA ARG A 408 29.33 6.87 -0.39
C ARG A 408 30.82 6.55 -0.57
N GLY A 409 31.41 5.85 0.40
CA GLY A 409 32.78 5.36 0.31
C GLY A 409 33.01 4.39 -0.85
N GLN A 410 32.04 3.51 -1.13
CA GLN A 410 32.13 2.61 -2.28
C GLN A 410 32.13 3.36 -3.61
N LEU A 411 31.32 4.41 -3.77
CA LEU A 411 31.41 5.27 -4.96
C LEU A 411 32.81 5.89 -5.07
N PHE A 412 33.32 6.45 -3.98
CA PHE A 412 34.62 7.14 -3.97
C PHE A 412 35.81 6.20 -4.25
N PHE A 413 35.85 5.02 -3.64
CA PHE A 413 37.01 4.11 -3.72
C PHE A 413 36.91 3.07 -4.83
N CYS A 414 35.70 2.72 -5.29
CA CYS A 414 35.50 1.60 -6.20
C CYS A 414 35.01 2.00 -7.59
N PHE A 415 34.50 3.22 -7.78
CA PHE A 415 34.12 3.67 -9.11
C PHE A 415 35.38 4.06 -9.92
N PRO A 416 35.58 3.52 -11.13
CA PRO A 416 36.89 3.56 -11.80
C PRO A 416 37.18 4.85 -12.58
N PHE A 417 36.22 5.76 -12.70
CA PHE A 417 36.36 6.99 -13.49
C PHE A 417 36.14 8.24 -12.63
N PRO A 418 36.80 9.37 -12.92
CA PRO A 418 36.44 10.64 -12.32
C PRO A 418 35.02 11.05 -12.73
N GLY A 419 34.33 11.70 -11.81
CA GLY A 419 33.04 12.35 -12.06
C GLY A 419 33.13 13.36 -13.20
N ASP A 420 32.11 13.41 -14.05
CA ASP A 420 32.05 14.28 -15.23
C ASP A 420 31.21 15.55 -15.04
N ARG A 421 30.87 15.88 -13.78
CA ARG A 421 30.08 17.06 -13.39
C ARG A 421 30.84 17.94 -12.40
N ASP A 422 30.13 18.50 -11.43
CA ASP A 422 30.65 19.47 -10.46
C ASP A 422 31.73 18.89 -9.54
N TYR A 423 31.81 17.55 -9.43
CA TYR A 423 32.72 16.87 -8.51
C TYR A 423 33.41 15.67 -9.17
N GLU A 424 34.74 15.71 -9.30
CA GLU A 424 35.54 14.59 -9.85
C GLU A 424 35.48 13.33 -8.98
N TRP A 425 35.12 13.45 -7.70
CA TRP A 425 35.09 12.32 -6.77
C TRP A 425 33.77 11.54 -6.81
N ALA A 426 32.72 12.11 -7.41
CA ALA A 426 31.39 11.51 -7.45
C ALA A 426 30.98 11.26 -8.92
N PRO A 427 30.68 10.00 -9.32
CA PRO A 427 30.15 9.76 -10.64
C PRO A 427 28.83 10.48 -10.83
N SER A 428 28.50 10.91 -12.05
CA SER A 428 27.14 11.34 -12.37
C SER A 428 26.17 10.17 -12.48
N TRP A 429 24.88 10.45 -12.44
CA TRP A 429 23.83 9.44 -12.66
C TRP A 429 24.03 8.69 -13.99
N SER A 430 24.48 9.37 -15.05
CA SER A 430 24.74 8.75 -16.35
C SER A 430 26.01 7.90 -16.41
N GLN A 431 26.98 8.17 -15.53
CA GLN A 431 28.20 7.37 -15.42
C GLN A 431 27.97 6.07 -14.63
N LEU A 432 27.02 6.09 -13.68
CA LEU A 432 26.65 4.95 -12.85
C LEU A 432 25.63 4.03 -13.53
#